data_AF-A0A438JHL1-F1
#
_entry.id   AF-A0A438JHL1-F1
#
_cell.length_a   1.000
_cell.length_b   1.000
_cell.length_c   1.000
_cell.angle_alpha   90.00
_cell.angle_beta   90.00
_cell.angle_gamma   90.00
#
_symmetry.space_group_name_H-M   'P 1'
#
loop_
_entity.id
_entity.type
_entity.pdbx_description
1 polymer ?
#
loop_
_entity_poly.entity_id
_entity_poly.type
_entity_poly.pdbx_seq_one_letter_code
_entity_poly.pdbx_strand_id
1 'polypeptide(L)'
;MGGLGLEISPFLIEPSCANGVGVMRLKETHIGSLLLVRSMGLKEEDGARVGLGRAMGVRFWKDIWCGNTPLCEAFPSLFDLAGSKDAWVADYWDPMGEVGGWTPLFLRPFNDWEVEEVERLLSSIQGKRLDADGEDRMLWRGTKNEIFTVKSLYKSLDHSCAVSFPGNIIWSPYVPSKVSFFAWEASWEKVLTQDQLKRRGWILANRCCLCCVEEETINHILVHCSKTKILWDLLLSLFGVNWVLPFSVRDTLSSWHVPFKDKNHRKAWRAAPLCLFWTIWKKRNRIVFDNEALSTQRLKNSFVCNLLSWANSSIVVGPLSLFNFVDWLGSC
;
A
#
# COMPACT_ATOMS: atom_id res chain seq x y z
N MET A 1 1.80 -27.35 -16.59
CA MET A 1 1.06 -26.26 -15.91
C MET A 1 1.86 -25.86 -14.67
N GLY A 2 2.88 -25.01 -14.87
CA GLY A 2 3.73 -24.49 -13.80
C GLY A 2 3.41 -23.03 -13.58
N GLY A 3 2.93 -22.69 -12.39
CA GLY A 3 2.69 -21.30 -11.99
C GLY A 3 4.02 -20.62 -11.67
N LEU A 4 4.24 -19.44 -12.25
CA LEU A 4 5.33 -18.54 -11.92
C LEU A 4 5.11 -18.00 -10.50
N GLY A 5 5.79 -18.61 -9.53
CA GLY A 5 6.01 -18.02 -8.22
C GLY A 5 7.03 -16.89 -8.34
N LEU A 6 6.65 -15.69 -7.95
CA LEU A 6 7.57 -14.58 -7.73
C LEU A 6 8.39 -14.88 -6.46
N GLU A 7 9.57 -15.47 -6.62
CA GLU A 7 10.58 -15.52 -5.55
C GLU A 7 11.21 -14.13 -5.40
N ILE A 8 10.91 -13.46 -4.28
CA ILE A 8 11.63 -12.25 -3.87
C ILE A 8 13.01 -12.69 -3.38
N SER A 9 14.07 -12.24 -4.04
CA SER A 9 15.47 -12.56 -3.72
C SER A 9 15.82 -12.19 -2.26
N PRO A 10 16.45 -13.08 -1.46
CA PRO A 10 16.79 -12.83 -0.06
C PRO A 10 17.89 -11.79 0.18
N PHE A 11 18.52 -11.25 -0.88
CA PHE A 11 19.73 -10.44 -0.74
C PHE A 11 19.51 -8.94 -0.45
N LEU A 12 18.27 -8.51 -0.17
CA LEU A 12 17.94 -7.11 0.14
C LEU A 12 17.35 -6.89 1.54
N ILE A 13 17.20 -7.94 2.35
CA ILE A 13 16.46 -7.87 3.62
C ILE A 13 17.18 -8.71 4.68
N GLU A 14 17.78 -8.05 5.67
CA GLU A 14 18.06 -8.70 6.94
C GLU A 14 17.07 -8.21 8.00
N PRO A 15 16.20 -9.09 8.52
CA PRO A 15 15.42 -8.78 9.71
C PRO A 15 16.36 -8.75 10.92
N SER A 16 16.59 -7.56 11.45
CA SER A 16 17.22 -7.39 12.77
C SER A 16 16.15 -7.14 13.81
N CYS A 17 15.88 -8.13 14.66
CA CYS A 17 15.06 -7.97 15.84
C CYS A 17 15.82 -7.21 16.92
N ALA A 18 15.44 -5.95 17.17
CA ALA A 18 15.74 -5.28 18.43
C ALA A 18 14.42 -4.87 19.09
N ASN A 19 14.13 -5.45 20.26
CA ASN A 19 13.05 -5.08 21.17
C ASN A 19 11.60 -5.17 20.63
N GLY A 20 11.32 -6.08 19.69
CA GLY A 20 9.94 -6.42 19.31
C GLY A 20 9.17 -5.34 18.55
N VAL A 21 9.85 -4.31 18.05
CA VAL A 21 9.29 -3.32 17.12
C VAL A 21 10.03 -3.46 15.80
N GLY A 22 9.33 -3.92 14.75
CA GLY A 22 9.88 -3.94 13.41
C GLY A 22 10.06 -2.52 12.90
N VAL A 23 11.29 -2.00 12.92
CA VAL A 23 11.63 -0.75 12.23
C VAL A 23 12.16 -1.11 10.85
N MET A 24 11.43 -0.68 9.83
CA MET A 24 11.80 -0.84 8.43
C MET A 24 12.81 0.24 8.07
N ARG A 25 14.09 -0.10 7.97
CA ARG A 25 15.13 0.78 7.44
C ARG A 25 15.57 0.23 6.09
N LEU A 26 15.25 0.95 5.01
CA LEU A 26 15.91 0.75 3.73
C LEU A 26 17.40 1.05 3.93
N LYS A 27 18.30 0.11 3.61
CA LYS A 27 19.72 0.42 3.49
C LYS A 27 19.87 1.34 2.28
N GLU A 28 20.14 2.62 2.54
CA GLU A 28 20.66 3.55 1.53
C GLU A 28 22.06 3.09 1.11
N THR A 29 22.13 2.15 0.17
CA THR A 29 23.40 1.79 -0.47
C THR A 29 23.15 1.57 -1.94
N HIS A 30 23.39 2.60 -2.75
CA HIS A 30 23.78 2.55 -4.17
C HIS A 30 23.25 1.37 -5.01
N ILE A 31 21.94 1.12 -4.98
CA ILE A 31 21.31 0.27 -6.00
C ILE A 31 21.05 1.20 -7.17
N GLY A 32 21.78 1.00 -8.27
CA GLY A 32 21.54 1.72 -9.52
C GLY A 32 20.04 1.73 -9.83
N SER A 33 19.50 2.92 -10.11
CA SER A 33 18.07 3.21 -10.27
C SER A 33 17.31 2.21 -11.14
N LEU A 34 18.00 1.59 -12.10
CA LEU A 34 17.49 0.52 -12.98
C LEU A 34 17.06 -0.77 -12.25
N LEU A 35 17.80 -1.22 -11.24
CA LEU A 35 17.48 -2.45 -10.49
C LEU A 35 16.32 -2.21 -9.51
N LEU A 36 16.22 -1.00 -8.95
CA LEU A 36 15.13 -0.63 -8.05
C LEU A 36 13.79 -0.59 -8.80
N VAL A 37 13.75 -0.01 -10.00
CA VAL A 37 12.52 0.04 -10.82
C VAL A 37 12.12 -1.34 -11.31
N ARG A 38 13.08 -2.17 -11.77
CA ARG A 38 12.82 -3.55 -12.21
C ARG A 38 12.35 -4.47 -11.09
N SER A 39 12.85 -4.29 -9.86
CA SER A 39 12.45 -5.13 -8.70
C SER A 39 11.10 -4.77 -8.09
N MET A 40 10.57 -3.56 -8.34
CA MET A 40 9.31 -3.09 -7.76
C MET A 40 8.06 -3.50 -8.55
N GLY A 41 8.19 -4.25 -9.65
CA GLY A 41 7.05 -4.77 -10.41
C GLY A 41 6.13 -3.68 -10.98
N LEU A 42 6.63 -2.46 -11.14
CA LEU A 42 5.92 -1.41 -11.85
C LEU A 42 5.83 -1.83 -13.31
N LYS A 43 4.62 -1.82 -13.86
CA LYS A 43 4.45 -1.92 -15.31
C LYS A 43 5.34 -0.86 -15.96
N GLU A 44 6.16 -1.26 -16.93
CA GLU A 44 7.05 -0.38 -17.71
C GLU A 44 6.31 0.84 -18.31
N GLU A 45 4.99 0.76 -18.36
CA GLU A 45 4.05 1.77 -18.82
C GLU A 45 4.12 3.10 -18.03
N ASP A 46 4.53 3.14 -16.75
CA ASP A 46 4.35 4.32 -15.88
C ASP A 46 5.62 4.93 -15.25
N GLY A 47 6.66 5.23 -16.02
CA GLY A 47 7.47 6.40 -15.63
C GLY A 47 8.92 6.53 -16.05
N ALA A 48 9.54 5.57 -16.75
CA ALA A 48 10.94 5.69 -17.13
C ALA A 48 11.20 5.32 -18.60
N ARG A 49 12.07 6.08 -19.26
CA ARG A 49 12.66 5.73 -20.56
C ARG A 49 14.17 5.74 -20.45
N VAL A 50 14.87 5.03 -21.31
CA VAL A 50 16.34 5.05 -21.34
C VAL A 50 16.84 6.08 -22.35
N GLY A 51 17.68 7.01 -21.88
CA GLY A 51 18.49 7.87 -22.72
C GLY A 51 19.72 7.10 -23.20
N LEU A 52 19.89 7.07 -24.52
CA LEU A 52 20.95 6.30 -25.18
C LEU A 52 22.32 6.99 -25.02
N GLY A 53 23.19 6.37 -24.23
CA GLY A 53 24.64 6.61 -24.28
C GLY A 53 25.28 5.57 -25.19
N ARG A 54 26.25 4.81 -24.65
CA ARG A 54 26.84 3.63 -25.30
C ARG A 54 25.86 2.50 -25.59
N ALA A 55 24.70 2.47 -24.93
CA ALA A 55 23.61 1.54 -25.13
C ALA A 55 23.98 0.04 -24.98
N MET A 56 25.03 -0.24 -24.20
CA MET A 56 25.53 -1.59 -23.90
C MET A 56 24.68 -2.31 -22.83
N GLY A 57 23.78 -1.58 -22.16
CA GLY A 57 22.87 -2.10 -21.13
C GLY A 57 21.39 -2.01 -21.49
N VAL A 58 21.06 -1.66 -22.74
CA VAL A 58 19.68 -1.42 -23.20
C VAL A 58 19.28 -2.44 -24.24
N ARG A 59 18.20 -3.19 -24.00
CA ARG A 59 17.68 -4.19 -24.94
C ARG A 59 16.87 -3.53 -26.03
N PHE A 60 17.21 -3.82 -27.28
CA PHE A 60 16.58 -3.20 -28.45
C PHE A 60 15.07 -3.43 -28.48
N TRP A 61 14.62 -4.67 -28.23
CA TRP A 61 13.20 -5.02 -28.34
C TRP A 61 12.39 -4.78 -27.08
N LYS A 62 13.01 -4.97 -25.90
CA LYS A 62 12.31 -5.11 -24.63
C LYS A 62 12.31 -3.85 -23.76
N ASP A 63 13.34 -3.00 -23.86
CA ASP A 63 13.40 -1.77 -23.05
C ASP A 63 12.75 -0.58 -23.79
N ILE A 64 12.19 0.38 -23.05
CA ILE A 64 11.61 1.61 -23.62
C ILE A 64 12.71 2.67 -23.83
N TRP A 65 13.37 2.60 -24.98
CA TRP A 65 14.38 3.59 -25.41
C TRP A 65 13.94 4.41 -26.63
N CYS A 66 12.95 3.91 -27.38
CA CYS A 66 12.35 4.58 -28.53
C CYS A 66 10.83 4.64 -28.39
N GLY A 67 10.25 5.85 -28.34
CA GLY A 67 8.81 6.06 -28.18
C GLY A 67 8.33 5.90 -26.73
N ASN A 68 7.11 5.35 -26.57
CA ASN A 68 6.42 5.22 -25.28
C ASN A 68 6.19 3.77 -24.84
N THR A 69 6.34 2.81 -25.74
CA THR A 69 6.16 1.37 -25.49
C THR A 69 7.39 0.60 -26.00
N PRO A 70 7.67 -0.60 -25.48
CA PRO A 70 8.72 -1.46 -26.03
C PRO A 70 8.46 -1.79 -27.51
N LEU A 71 9.54 -1.92 -28.30
CA LEU A 71 9.40 -2.24 -29.73
C LEU A 71 8.77 -3.62 -29.96
N CYS A 72 8.92 -4.57 -29.03
CA CYS A 72 8.26 -5.87 -29.13
C CYS A 72 6.73 -5.80 -28.99
N GLU A 73 6.21 -4.79 -28.30
CA GLU A 73 4.76 -4.56 -28.18
C GLU A 73 4.22 -3.74 -29.36
N ALA A 74 5.00 -2.76 -29.83
CA ALA A 74 4.63 -1.93 -30.97
C ALA A 74 4.71 -2.69 -32.32
N PHE A 75 5.65 -3.63 -32.44
CA PHE A 75 5.92 -4.39 -33.67
C PHE A 75 6.04 -5.90 -33.38
N PRO A 76 4.96 -6.57 -32.94
CA PRO A 76 5.00 -7.97 -32.52
C PRO A 76 5.42 -8.92 -33.66
N SER A 77 4.95 -8.69 -34.88
CA SER A 77 5.29 -9.50 -36.05
C SER A 77 6.79 -9.45 -36.38
N LEU A 78 7.39 -8.25 -36.30
CA LEU A 78 8.83 -8.06 -36.53
C LEU A 78 9.67 -8.61 -35.38
N PHE A 79 9.17 -8.53 -34.14
CA PHE A 79 9.83 -9.12 -32.99
C PHE A 79 9.91 -10.65 -33.08
N ASP A 80 8.89 -11.31 -33.64
CA ASP A 80 8.96 -12.75 -33.89
C ASP A 80 9.97 -13.14 -34.96
N LEU A 81 10.28 -12.23 -35.87
CA LEU A 81 11.32 -12.40 -36.89
C LEU A 81 12.70 -11.93 -36.44
N ALA A 82 12.84 -11.38 -35.23
CA ALA A 82 14.11 -10.88 -34.73
C ALA A 82 15.15 -12.00 -34.62
N GLY A 83 16.34 -11.76 -35.19
CA GLY A 83 17.47 -12.69 -35.11
C GLY A 83 17.95 -12.90 -33.66
N SER A 84 17.82 -11.88 -32.83
CA SER A 84 17.96 -11.98 -31.38
C SER A 84 16.93 -11.10 -30.67
N LYS A 85 16.09 -11.76 -29.85
CA LYS A 85 15.07 -11.10 -29.01
C LYS A 85 15.67 -10.39 -27.80
N ASP A 86 16.94 -10.64 -27.50
CA ASP A 86 17.68 -10.09 -26.35
C ASP A 86 18.89 -9.24 -26.79
N ALA A 87 18.96 -8.86 -28.07
CA ALA A 87 20.01 -7.99 -28.59
C ALA A 87 20.05 -6.64 -27.86
N TRP A 88 21.26 -6.12 -27.68
CA TRP A 88 21.47 -4.78 -27.17
C TRP A 88 21.27 -3.76 -28.30
N VAL A 89 20.88 -2.54 -27.95
CA VAL A 89 20.75 -1.44 -28.91
C VAL A 89 22.09 -1.16 -29.61
N ALA A 90 23.20 -1.27 -28.87
CA ALA A 90 24.55 -1.13 -29.43
C ALA A 90 24.86 -2.17 -30.53
N ASP A 91 24.31 -3.39 -30.45
CA ASP A 91 24.58 -4.45 -31.42
C ASP A 91 23.99 -4.14 -32.80
N TYR A 92 22.94 -3.32 -32.85
CA TYR A 92 22.23 -2.94 -34.07
C TYR A 92 22.57 -1.53 -34.56
N TRP A 93 23.53 -0.86 -33.92
CA TRP A 93 24.00 0.45 -34.35
C TRP A 93 25.34 0.34 -35.07
N ASP A 94 25.37 0.79 -36.32
CA ASP A 94 26.59 0.91 -37.12
C ASP A 94 27.10 2.36 -37.13
N PRO A 95 28.24 2.66 -36.50
CA PRO A 95 28.80 4.01 -36.47
C PRO A 95 29.53 4.41 -37.76
N MET A 96 29.69 3.50 -38.73
CA MET A 96 30.62 3.68 -39.86
C MET A 96 30.12 4.66 -40.96
N GLY A 97 28.88 5.16 -40.88
CA GLY A 97 28.34 6.18 -41.79
C GLY A 97 28.29 7.60 -41.20
N GLU A 98 28.27 8.65 -42.03
CA GLU A 98 28.25 10.07 -41.59
C GLU A 98 27.11 10.42 -40.61
N VAL A 99 26.03 9.64 -40.62
CA VAL A 99 24.83 9.82 -39.78
C VAL A 99 24.68 8.71 -38.74
N GLY A 100 25.47 7.63 -38.83
CA GLY A 100 25.24 6.33 -38.20
C GLY A 100 24.00 5.62 -38.79
N GLY A 101 24.01 4.28 -38.76
CA GLY A 101 22.97 3.44 -39.35
C GLY A 101 22.39 2.43 -38.36
N TRP A 102 21.11 2.10 -38.53
CA TRP A 102 20.47 1.01 -37.79
C TRP A 102 20.44 -0.25 -38.65
N THR A 103 21.00 -1.34 -38.14
CA THR A 103 21.06 -2.64 -38.82
C THR A 103 20.50 -3.75 -37.91
N PRO A 104 19.19 -3.74 -37.60
CA PRO A 104 18.55 -4.82 -36.87
C PRO A 104 18.61 -6.13 -37.67
N LEU A 105 18.97 -7.22 -36.99
CA LEU A 105 19.09 -8.55 -37.61
C LEU A 105 17.76 -9.30 -37.54
N PHE A 106 17.37 -9.90 -38.66
CA PHE A 106 16.16 -10.72 -38.79
C PHE A 106 16.50 -12.13 -39.29
N LEU A 107 15.68 -13.11 -38.91
CA LEU A 107 15.88 -14.53 -39.23
C LEU A 107 15.73 -14.84 -40.73
N ARG A 108 14.96 -14.02 -41.46
CA ARG A 108 14.69 -14.18 -42.89
C ARG A 108 14.43 -12.84 -43.57
N PRO A 109 14.50 -12.77 -44.91
CA PRO A 109 13.96 -11.66 -45.67
C PRO A 109 12.46 -11.42 -45.38
N PHE A 110 12.02 -10.18 -45.53
CA PHE A 110 10.63 -9.78 -45.33
C PHE A 110 9.74 -10.19 -46.49
N ASN A 111 8.49 -10.51 -46.20
CA ASN A 111 7.45 -10.63 -47.22
C ASN A 111 6.85 -9.26 -47.55
N ASP A 112 6.16 -9.14 -48.68
CA ASP A 112 5.57 -7.87 -49.15
C ASP A 112 4.64 -7.21 -48.11
N TRP A 113 3.89 -8.01 -47.34
CA TRP A 113 2.98 -7.50 -46.30
C TRP A 113 3.69 -7.04 -45.02
N GLU A 114 4.97 -7.37 -44.82
CA GLU A 114 5.78 -6.95 -43.67
C GLU A 114 6.54 -5.65 -43.95
N VAL A 115 6.67 -5.24 -45.22
CA VAL A 115 7.45 -4.07 -45.64
C VAL A 115 6.94 -2.79 -44.99
N GLU A 116 5.63 -2.59 -44.93
CA GLU A 116 5.03 -1.40 -44.30
C GLU A 116 5.33 -1.34 -42.78
N GLU A 117 5.37 -2.48 -42.10
CA GLU A 117 5.78 -2.54 -40.68
C GLU A 117 7.27 -2.20 -40.50
N VAL A 118 8.12 -2.68 -41.40
CA VAL A 118 9.56 -2.38 -41.38
C VAL A 118 9.81 -0.89 -41.62
N GLU A 119 9.11 -0.27 -42.57
CA GLU A 119 9.22 1.18 -42.82
C GLU A 119 8.81 2.01 -41.60
N ARG A 120 7.73 1.60 -40.91
CA ARG A 120 7.30 2.25 -39.66
C ARG A 120 8.30 2.07 -38.52
N LEU A 121 8.90 0.90 -38.39
CA LEU A 121 9.96 0.64 -37.41
C LEU A 121 11.18 1.51 -37.69
N LEU A 122 11.68 1.50 -38.93
CA LEU A 122 12.84 2.30 -39.35
C LEU A 122 12.58 3.79 -39.15
N SER A 123 11.40 4.29 -39.53
CA SER A 123 11.01 5.68 -39.29
C SER A 123 10.98 6.05 -37.80
N SER A 124 10.63 5.10 -36.93
CA SER A 124 10.57 5.32 -35.49
C SER A 124 11.97 5.44 -34.87
N ILE A 125 12.92 4.63 -35.33
CA ILE A 125 14.31 4.62 -34.83
C ILE A 125 15.23 5.61 -35.55
N GLN A 126 14.86 6.03 -36.76
CA GLN A 126 15.62 7.00 -37.56
C GLN A 126 15.72 8.35 -36.82
N GLY A 127 16.93 8.89 -36.75
CA GLY A 127 17.23 10.12 -36.00
C GLY A 127 17.57 9.90 -34.52
N LYS A 128 17.43 8.69 -33.98
CA LYS A 128 18.06 8.30 -32.70
C LYS A 128 19.54 8.01 -32.96
N ARG A 129 20.43 8.70 -32.24
CA ARG A 129 21.89 8.51 -32.31
C ARG A 129 22.39 8.02 -30.96
N LEU A 130 23.40 7.15 -31.00
CA LEU A 130 24.14 6.77 -29.80
C LEU A 130 25.22 7.82 -29.49
N ASP A 131 25.34 8.18 -28.23
CA ASP A 131 26.47 8.96 -27.72
C ASP A 131 27.56 7.98 -27.25
N ALA A 132 28.56 7.75 -28.09
CA ALA A 132 29.62 6.77 -27.84
C ALA A 132 30.47 7.11 -26.59
N ASP A 133 30.50 8.39 -26.19
CA ASP A 133 31.26 8.86 -25.04
C ASP A 133 30.40 9.00 -23.77
N GLY A 134 29.07 8.87 -23.89
CA GLY A 134 28.10 8.98 -22.80
C GLY A 134 27.74 7.64 -22.15
N GLU A 135 27.48 7.67 -20.85
CA GLU A 135 26.83 6.54 -20.15
C GLU A 135 25.31 6.55 -20.37
N ASP A 136 24.70 5.36 -20.38
CA ASP A 136 23.24 5.22 -20.46
C ASP A 136 22.56 5.86 -19.25
N ARG A 137 21.55 6.69 -19.49
CA ARG A 137 20.85 7.44 -18.43
C ARG A 137 19.39 7.02 -18.34
N MET A 138 18.90 6.80 -17.12
CA MET A 138 17.47 6.61 -16.89
C MET A 138 16.78 7.99 -16.85
N LEU A 139 15.83 8.20 -17.75
CA LEU A 139 15.04 9.43 -17.87
C LEU A 139 13.66 9.20 -17.24
N TRP A 140 13.33 9.95 -16.19
CA TRP A 140 12.08 9.82 -15.44
C TRP A 140 10.98 10.73 -16.01
N ARG A 141 9.89 10.15 -16.52
CA ARG A 141 8.73 10.87 -17.07
C ARG A 141 7.93 11.65 -16.03
N GLY A 142 8.02 11.31 -14.75
CA GLY A 142 7.28 12.00 -13.69
C GLY A 142 7.86 13.37 -13.30
N THR A 143 8.94 13.83 -13.95
CA THR A 143 9.54 15.15 -13.71
C THR A 143 9.91 15.84 -15.03
N LYS A 144 9.75 17.17 -15.10
CA LYS A 144 10.09 17.96 -16.31
C LYS A 144 11.58 17.98 -16.65
N ASN A 145 12.44 17.71 -15.68
CA ASN A 145 13.88 17.66 -15.84
C ASN A 145 14.39 16.23 -16.12
N GLU A 146 13.49 15.25 -16.24
CA GLU A 146 13.80 13.85 -16.57
C GLU A 146 14.71 13.16 -15.54
N ILE A 147 14.87 13.75 -14.36
CA ILE A 147 15.68 13.19 -13.27
C ILE A 147 14.79 12.36 -12.36
N PHE A 148 15.20 11.10 -12.15
CA PHE A 148 14.58 10.24 -11.16
C PHE A 148 14.86 10.76 -9.74
N THR A 149 13.80 10.87 -8.94
CA THR A 149 13.92 11.06 -7.50
C THR A 149 12.96 10.13 -6.79
N VAL A 150 13.34 9.66 -5.59
CA VAL A 150 12.42 8.88 -4.73
C VAL A 150 11.12 9.67 -4.49
N LYS A 151 11.22 10.99 -4.30
CA LYS A 151 10.07 11.89 -4.13
C LYS A 151 9.12 11.88 -5.33
N SER A 152 9.63 11.86 -6.57
CA SER A 152 8.78 11.83 -7.76
C SER A 152 8.14 10.46 -7.98
N LEU A 153 8.82 9.38 -7.62
CA LEU A 153 8.25 8.02 -7.61
C LEU A 153 7.08 7.92 -6.62
N TYR A 154 7.24 8.38 -5.38
CA TYR A 154 6.14 8.37 -4.42
C TYR A 154 4.94 9.19 -4.91
N LYS A 155 5.17 10.33 -5.56
CA LYS A 155 4.08 11.14 -6.15
C LYS A 155 3.34 10.41 -7.28
N SER A 156 4.03 9.68 -8.16
CA SER A 156 3.36 8.90 -9.21
C SER A 156 2.56 7.72 -8.64
N LEU A 157 3.04 7.12 -7.55
CA LEU A 157 2.32 6.07 -6.81
C LEU A 157 1.10 6.61 -6.06
N ASP A 158 1.20 7.84 -5.52
CA ASP A 158 0.11 8.50 -4.80
C ASP A 158 -1.10 8.77 -5.72
N HIS A 159 -0.84 9.14 -6.98
CA HIS A 159 -1.90 9.33 -7.99
C HIS A 159 -2.58 8.03 -8.42
N SER A 160 -1.89 6.89 -8.36
CA SER A 160 -2.43 5.57 -8.74
C SER A 160 -3.16 4.86 -7.59
N CYS A 161 -3.02 5.35 -6.35
CA CYS A 161 -3.65 4.76 -5.17
C CYS A 161 -4.55 5.79 -4.45
N ALA A 162 -5.58 6.29 -5.15
CA ALA A 162 -6.61 7.16 -4.58
C ALA A 162 -7.58 6.42 -3.61
N VAL A 163 -7.09 5.43 -2.86
CA VAL A 163 -7.89 4.76 -1.83
C VAL A 163 -7.84 5.64 -0.57
N SER A 164 -8.96 6.26 -0.24
CA SER A 164 -9.07 7.09 0.96
C SER A 164 -8.74 6.26 2.21
N PHE A 165 -7.70 6.69 2.94
CA PHE A 165 -7.23 6.03 4.16
C PHE A 165 -7.44 6.94 5.38
N PRO A 166 -8.00 6.44 6.50
CA PRO A 166 -8.31 7.24 7.68
C PRO A 166 -7.08 7.54 8.57
N GLY A 167 -5.97 7.98 7.96
CA GLY A 167 -4.70 8.22 8.64
C GLY A 167 -4.79 9.24 9.79
N ASN A 168 -5.59 10.28 9.61
CA ASN A 168 -5.79 11.34 10.62
C ASN A 168 -6.47 10.86 11.90
N ILE A 169 -7.30 9.81 11.81
CA ILE A 169 -7.96 9.21 12.97
C ILE A 169 -7.00 8.20 13.62
N ILE A 170 -6.44 7.29 12.81
CA ILE A 170 -5.57 6.21 13.28
C ILE A 170 -4.33 6.75 14.00
N TRP A 171 -3.65 7.73 13.42
CA TRP A 171 -2.42 8.32 13.97
C TRP A 171 -2.69 9.54 14.86
N SER A 172 -3.82 9.53 15.56
CA SER A 172 -4.17 10.57 16.53
C SER A 172 -3.16 10.62 17.69
N PRO A 173 -2.66 11.81 18.09
CA PRO A 173 -1.71 11.93 19.20
C PRO A 173 -2.35 11.67 20.57
N TYR A 174 -3.68 11.54 20.63
CA TYR A 174 -4.44 11.35 21.88
C TYR A 174 -4.68 9.88 22.22
N VAL A 175 -4.13 8.96 21.44
CA VAL A 175 -4.24 7.52 21.67
C VAL A 175 -2.85 6.88 21.79
N PRO A 176 -2.69 5.80 22.56
CA PRO A 176 -1.42 5.10 22.63
C PRO A 176 -1.00 4.53 21.26
N SER A 177 0.30 4.60 20.93
CA SER A 177 0.85 4.12 19.65
C SER A 177 0.49 2.67 19.30
N LYS A 178 0.47 1.78 20.31
CA LYS A 178 0.05 0.37 20.13
C LYS A 178 -1.39 0.23 19.64
N VAL A 179 -2.27 1.16 20.02
CA VAL A 179 -3.67 1.18 19.57
C VAL A 179 -3.74 1.69 18.13
N SER A 180 -2.98 2.72 17.80
CA SER A 180 -2.86 3.21 16.42
C SER A 180 -2.37 2.10 15.48
N PHE A 181 -1.33 1.38 15.87
CA PHE A 181 -0.81 0.26 15.08
C PHE A 181 -1.87 -0.84 14.88
N PHE A 182 -2.56 -1.23 15.96
CA PHE A 182 -3.66 -2.19 15.88
C PHE A 182 -4.78 -1.71 14.94
N ALA A 183 -5.18 -0.44 15.02
CA ALA A 183 -6.24 0.11 14.17
C ALA A 183 -5.81 0.19 12.70
N TRP A 184 -4.54 0.48 12.43
CA TRP A 184 -3.95 0.40 11.10
C TRP A 184 -4.02 -1.02 10.54
N GLU A 185 -3.58 -2.03 11.30
CA GLU A 185 -3.68 -3.44 10.89
C GLU A 185 -5.14 -3.89 10.67
N ALA A 186 -6.04 -3.43 11.54
CA ALA A 186 -7.47 -3.75 11.46
C ALA A 186 -8.10 -3.15 10.19
N SER A 187 -7.69 -1.95 9.79
CA SER A 187 -8.16 -1.27 8.58
C SER A 187 -7.73 -1.97 7.29
N TRP A 188 -6.66 -2.77 7.35
CA TRP A 188 -6.18 -3.60 6.25
C TRP A 188 -6.63 -5.07 6.35
N GLU A 189 -7.46 -5.40 7.34
CA GLU A 189 -7.90 -6.78 7.63
C GLU A 189 -6.74 -7.76 7.79
N LYS A 190 -5.64 -7.31 8.42
CA LYS A 190 -4.43 -8.12 8.64
C LYS A 190 -4.25 -8.59 10.09
N VAL A 191 -5.16 -8.22 10.99
CA VAL A 191 -5.18 -8.66 12.38
C VAL A 191 -5.40 -10.18 12.48
N LEU A 192 -4.77 -10.84 13.46
CA LEU A 192 -4.81 -12.29 13.66
C LEU A 192 -6.16 -12.81 14.19
N THR A 193 -7.20 -12.75 13.36
CA THR A 193 -8.52 -13.34 13.56
C THR A 193 -8.61 -14.75 12.97
N GLN A 194 -9.65 -15.52 13.34
CA GLN A 194 -9.85 -16.88 12.86
C GLN A 194 -10.00 -16.98 11.33
N ASP A 195 -10.60 -16.00 10.66
CA ASP A 195 -10.65 -15.94 9.19
C ASP A 195 -9.25 -15.83 8.58
N GLN A 196 -8.34 -15.06 9.18
CA GLN A 196 -6.97 -14.94 8.70
C GLN A 196 -6.18 -16.24 8.89
N LEU A 197 -6.42 -16.96 9.99
CA LEU A 197 -5.83 -18.29 10.19
C LEU A 197 -6.35 -19.28 9.14
N LYS A 198 -7.67 -19.29 8.87
CA LYS A 198 -8.25 -20.08 7.78
C LYS A 198 -7.63 -19.75 6.43
N ARG A 199 -7.49 -18.46 6.08
CA ARG A 199 -6.83 -18.01 4.84
C ARG A 199 -5.38 -18.47 4.72
N ARG A 200 -4.70 -18.72 5.85
CA ARG A 200 -3.33 -19.27 5.92
C ARG A 200 -3.28 -20.80 5.93
N GLY A 201 -4.41 -21.48 5.69
CA GLY A 201 -4.47 -22.95 5.58
C GLY A 201 -4.77 -23.70 6.88
N TRP A 202 -5.09 -23.01 7.98
CA TRP A 202 -5.47 -23.67 9.23
C TRP A 202 -6.91 -24.20 9.16
N ILE A 203 -7.12 -25.47 9.54
CA ILE A 203 -8.44 -26.09 9.61
C ILE A 203 -9.03 -25.84 11.00
N LEU A 204 -10.01 -24.94 11.09
CA LEU A 204 -10.72 -24.62 12.33
C LEU A 204 -12.16 -24.17 12.03
N ALA A 205 -13.07 -24.37 13.00
CA ALA A 205 -14.42 -23.83 12.93
C ALA A 205 -14.39 -22.34 13.25
N ASN A 206 -14.60 -21.49 12.22
CA ASN A 206 -14.62 -20.05 12.41
C ASN A 206 -15.95 -19.63 13.04
N ARG A 207 -15.91 -19.11 14.27
CA ARG A 207 -17.09 -18.59 14.96
C ARG A 207 -16.66 -17.50 15.93
N CYS A 208 -17.33 -16.36 15.85
CA CYS A 208 -17.06 -15.22 16.70
C CYS A 208 -17.24 -15.59 18.17
N CYS A 209 -16.17 -15.47 18.98
CA CYS A 209 -16.20 -15.83 20.39
C CYS A 209 -17.01 -14.86 21.27
N LEU A 210 -17.43 -13.70 20.72
CA LEU A 210 -18.24 -12.71 21.43
C LEU A 210 -19.73 -12.99 21.30
N CYS A 211 -20.23 -13.14 20.07
CA CYS A 211 -21.66 -13.35 19.81
C CYS A 211 -22.02 -14.83 19.71
N CYS A 212 -21.06 -15.70 19.37
CA CYS A 212 -21.27 -17.10 19.08
C CYS A 212 -22.33 -17.34 17.98
N VAL A 213 -22.53 -16.43 17.04
CA VAL A 213 -23.54 -16.58 15.96
C VAL A 213 -22.86 -16.58 14.60
N GLU A 214 -22.17 -15.49 14.27
CA GLU A 214 -21.53 -15.27 12.97
C GLU A 214 -20.07 -15.75 12.95
N GLU A 215 -19.49 -15.81 11.75
CA GLU A 215 -18.06 -16.03 11.57
C GLU A 215 -17.23 -14.88 12.18
N GLU A 216 -16.09 -15.22 12.76
CA GLU A 216 -15.14 -14.22 13.26
C GLU A 216 -14.37 -13.61 12.07
N THR A 217 -14.60 -12.32 11.85
CA THR A 217 -13.78 -11.44 11.01
C THR A 217 -13.50 -10.16 11.78
N ILE A 218 -12.47 -9.40 11.40
CA ILE A 218 -12.18 -8.13 12.09
C ILE A 218 -13.33 -7.13 11.99
N ASN A 219 -13.99 -7.05 10.83
CA ASN A 219 -15.16 -6.18 10.61
C ASN A 219 -16.34 -6.65 11.46
N HIS A 220 -16.57 -7.96 11.56
CA HIS A 220 -17.60 -8.48 12.45
C HIS A 220 -17.28 -8.15 13.92
N ILE A 221 -16.07 -8.49 14.41
CA ILE A 221 -15.70 -8.26 15.81
C ILE A 221 -15.83 -6.79 16.19
N LEU A 222 -15.30 -5.88 15.38
CA LEU A 222 -15.17 -4.47 15.73
C LEU A 222 -16.38 -3.60 15.36
N VAL A 223 -17.22 -4.04 14.41
CA VAL A 223 -18.34 -3.23 13.91
C VAL A 223 -19.68 -3.95 14.07
N HIS A 224 -19.81 -5.18 13.57
CA HIS A 224 -21.14 -5.79 13.37
C HIS A 224 -21.60 -6.77 14.46
N CYS A 225 -20.69 -7.22 15.32
CA CYS A 225 -20.99 -8.16 16.39
C CYS A 225 -22.06 -7.59 17.33
N SER A 226 -23.07 -8.40 17.67
CA SER A 226 -24.18 -7.97 18.53
C SER A 226 -23.71 -7.45 19.90
N LYS A 227 -22.64 -8.03 20.46
CA LYS A 227 -22.04 -7.57 21.71
C LYS A 227 -21.24 -6.28 21.55
N THR A 228 -20.66 -6.06 20.39
CA THR A 228 -19.96 -4.83 20.02
C THR A 228 -20.93 -3.69 19.74
N LYS A 229 -22.07 -3.96 19.09
CA LYS A 229 -23.13 -2.96 18.86
C LYS A 229 -23.62 -2.30 20.16
N ILE A 230 -23.74 -3.07 21.25
CA ILE A 230 -24.06 -2.52 22.58
C ILE A 230 -23.06 -1.45 23.05
N LEU A 231 -21.77 -1.58 22.69
CA LEU A 231 -20.75 -0.58 23.02
C LEU A 231 -20.81 0.61 22.08
N TRP A 232 -21.11 0.38 20.79
CA TRP A 232 -21.35 1.45 19.84
C TRP A 232 -22.54 2.30 20.27
N ASP A 233 -23.67 1.69 20.63
CA ASP A 233 -24.86 2.39 21.11
C ASP A 233 -24.55 3.22 22.36
N LEU A 234 -23.74 2.67 23.28
CA LEU A 234 -23.26 3.39 24.46
C LEU A 234 -22.38 4.59 24.05
N LEU A 235 -21.40 4.40 23.18
CA LEU A 235 -20.51 5.46 22.70
C LEU A 235 -21.33 6.58 22.05
N LEU A 236 -22.24 6.23 21.15
CA LEU A 236 -23.09 7.19 20.44
C LEU A 236 -24.00 7.95 21.40
N SER A 237 -24.58 7.26 22.38
CA SER A 237 -25.38 7.87 23.45
C SER A 237 -24.57 8.83 24.32
N LEU A 238 -23.31 8.51 24.64
CA LEU A 238 -22.44 9.38 25.44
C LEU A 238 -22.16 10.72 24.78
N PHE A 239 -22.08 10.77 23.45
CA PHE A 239 -21.85 12.00 22.68
C PHE A 239 -23.15 12.61 22.13
N GLY A 240 -24.31 11.99 22.36
CA GLY A 240 -25.60 12.45 21.83
C GLY A 240 -25.69 12.42 20.29
N VAL A 241 -24.97 11.51 19.63
CA VAL A 241 -24.90 11.43 18.15
C VAL A 241 -25.64 10.20 17.64
N ASN A 242 -26.44 10.36 16.59
CA ASN A 242 -26.99 9.24 15.83
C ASN A 242 -26.06 8.89 14.67
N TRP A 243 -25.73 7.61 14.51
CA TRP A 243 -24.78 7.16 13.49
C TRP A 243 -25.20 5.82 12.87
N VAL A 244 -24.94 5.68 11.58
CA VAL A 244 -25.09 4.40 10.86
C VAL A 244 -23.71 3.82 10.62
N LEU A 245 -23.42 2.66 11.21
CA LEU A 245 -22.11 2.02 11.09
C LEU A 245 -21.90 1.46 9.67
N PRO A 246 -20.82 1.86 8.98
CA PRO A 246 -20.44 1.29 7.68
C PRO A 246 -20.07 -0.20 7.76
N PHE A 247 -19.84 -0.82 6.59
CA PHE A 247 -19.52 -2.25 6.51
C PHE A 247 -18.13 -2.60 7.06
N SER A 248 -17.11 -1.78 6.84
CA SER A 248 -15.74 -2.10 7.25
C SER A 248 -15.22 -1.19 8.37
N VAL A 249 -14.20 -1.67 9.08
CA VAL A 249 -13.42 -0.87 10.04
C VAL A 249 -12.86 0.38 9.37
N ARG A 250 -12.29 0.22 8.17
CA ARG A 250 -11.72 1.32 7.39
C ARG A 250 -12.78 2.38 7.08
N ASP A 251 -13.95 1.98 6.59
CA ASP A 251 -15.02 2.91 6.21
C ASP A 251 -15.64 3.59 7.45
N THR A 252 -15.72 2.85 8.56
CA THR A 252 -16.15 3.41 9.86
C THR A 252 -15.21 4.51 10.32
N LEU A 253 -13.89 4.30 10.25
CA LEU A 253 -12.92 5.32 10.61
C LEU A 253 -12.85 6.48 9.59
N SER A 254 -12.98 6.20 8.29
CA SER A 254 -12.98 7.23 7.25
C SER A 254 -14.18 8.16 7.35
N SER A 255 -15.35 7.63 7.69
CA SER A 255 -16.55 8.43 7.91
C SER A 255 -16.56 9.16 9.25
N TRP A 256 -15.64 8.88 10.18
CA TRP A 256 -15.67 9.31 11.59
C TRP A 256 -15.35 10.80 11.83
N HIS A 257 -16.16 11.68 11.26
CA HIS A 257 -15.97 13.12 11.29
C HIS A 257 -17.25 13.82 11.71
N VAL A 258 -17.25 14.39 12.93
CA VAL A 258 -18.33 15.25 13.44
C VAL A 258 -17.73 16.62 13.82
N PRO A 259 -18.32 17.74 13.35
CA PRO A 259 -17.80 19.06 13.65
C PRO A 259 -18.25 19.56 15.03
N PHE A 260 -17.66 19.02 16.11
CA PHE A 260 -17.86 19.56 17.46
C PHE A 260 -17.26 20.97 17.59
N LYS A 261 -17.99 21.90 18.21
CA LYS A 261 -17.52 23.27 18.46
C LYS A 261 -16.33 23.28 19.41
N ASP A 262 -16.43 22.53 20.50
CA ASP A 262 -15.36 22.40 21.47
C ASP A 262 -14.19 21.53 20.97
N LYS A 263 -12.97 21.99 21.22
CA LYS A 263 -11.75 21.31 20.76
C LYS A 263 -11.54 20.00 21.51
N ASN A 264 -11.86 19.93 22.81
CA ASN A 264 -11.59 18.75 23.61
C ASN A 264 -12.61 17.63 23.32
N HIS A 265 -13.89 17.96 23.13
CA HIS A 265 -14.89 17.02 22.64
C HIS A 265 -14.51 16.45 21.28
N ARG A 266 -14.00 17.27 20.36
CA ARG A 266 -13.50 16.79 19.05
C ARG A 266 -12.35 15.79 19.19
N LYS A 267 -11.41 16.03 20.11
CA LYS A 267 -10.30 15.10 20.38
C LYS A 267 -10.82 13.79 20.98
N ALA A 268 -11.74 13.87 21.95
CA ALA A 268 -12.35 12.69 22.57
C ALA A 268 -13.12 11.87 21.54
N TRP A 269 -13.89 12.51 20.68
CA TRP A 269 -14.61 11.86 19.58
C TRP A 269 -13.68 11.11 18.64
N ARG A 270 -12.54 11.71 18.26
CA ARG A 270 -11.53 11.05 17.41
C ARG A 270 -10.88 9.83 18.08
N ALA A 271 -10.71 9.86 19.40
CA ALA A 271 -10.12 8.77 20.16
C ALA A 271 -11.13 7.63 20.46
N ALA A 272 -12.43 7.95 20.53
CA ALA A 272 -13.49 7.03 20.95
C ALA A 272 -13.56 5.71 20.16
N PRO A 273 -13.57 5.69 18.81
CA PRO A 273 -13.65 4.43 18.06
C PRO A 273 -12.40 3.55 18.27
N LEU A 274 -11.23 4.16 18.40
CA LEU A 274 -9.98 3.45 18.67
C LEU A 274 -9.96 2.84 20.07
N CYS A 275 -10.51 3.55 21.06
CA CYS A 275 -10.69 3.05 22.41
C CYS A 275 -11.66 1.86 22.46
N LEU A 276 -12.77 1.97 21.74
CA LEU A 276 -13.76 0.90 21.59
C LEU A 276 -13.12 -0.33 20.93
N PHE A 277 -12.43 -0.15 19.80
CA PHE A 277 -11.77 -1.23 19.10
C PHE A 277 -10.74 -1.95 19.97
N TRP A 278 -9.90 -1.20 20.67
CA TRP A 278 -8.89 -1.77 21.57
C TRP A 278 -9.52 -2.52 22.75
N THR A 279 -10.62 -1.99 23.29
CA THR A 279 -11.33 -2.62 24.41
C THR A 279 -11.93 -3.96 23.99
N ILE A 280 -12.56 -4.02 22.82
CA ILE A 280 -13.13 -5.25 22.25
C ILE A 280 -12.02 -6.25 21.93
N TRP A 281 -10.95 -5.81 21.29
CA TRP A 281 -9.83 -6.68 20.93
C TRP A 281 -9.18 -7.33 22.15
N LYS A 282 -8.92 -6.54 23.21
CA LYS A 282 -8.44 -7.09 24.49
C LYS A 282 -9.41 -8.12 25.06
N LYS A 283 -10.72 -7.84 25.04
CA LYS A 283 -11.70 -8.77 25.59
C LYS A 283 -11.78 -10.07 24.78
N ARG A 284 -11.81 -9.97 23.45
CA ARG A 284 -11.74 -11.12 22.54
C ARG A 284 -10.53 -11.99 22.87
N ASN A 285 -9.35 -11.39 23.01
CA ASN A 285 -8.13 -12.16 23.30
C ASN A 285 -8.19 -12.84 24.67
N ARG A 286 -8.73 -12.21 25.71
CA ARG A 286 -8.92 -12.87 27.03
C ARG A 286 -9.91 -14.03 26.98
N ILE A 287 -10.96 -13.94 26.16
CA ILE A 287 -11.89 -15.06 25.96
C ILE A 287 -11.16 -16.24 25.28
N VAL A 288 -10.41 -15.95 24.22
CA VAL A 288 -9.75 -16.99 23.41
C VAL A 288 -8.56 -17.63 24.12
N PHE A 289 -7.73 -16.84 24.80
CA PHE A 289 -6.45 -17.30 25.35
C PHE A 289 -6.47 -17.52 26.86
N ASP A 290 -7.32 -16.80 27.60
CA ASP A 290 -7.38 -16.88 29.07
C ASP A 290 -8.68 -17.53 29.58
N ASN A 291 -9.53 -18.00 28.67
CA ASN A 291 -10.84 -18.61 28.96
C ASN A 291 -11.75 -17.73 29.83
N GLU A 292 -11.63 -16.39 29.72
CA GLU A 292 -12.40 -15.46 30.53
C GLU A 292 -13.86 -15.38 30.02
N ALA A 293 -14.84 -15.48 30.93
CA ALA A 293 -16.24 -15.31 30.56
C ALA A 293 -16.57 -13.89 30.05
N LEU A 294 -17.48 -13.78 29.07
CA LEU A 294 -17.98 -12.50 28.60
C LEU A 294 -18.97 -11.89 29.59
N SER A 295 -18.65 -10.71 30.12
CA SER A 295 -19.58 -9.89 30.90
C SER A 295 -19.77 -8.54 30.21
N THR A 296 -20.99 -8.29 29.71
CA THR A 296 -21.33 -7.03 29.04
C THR A 296 -21.10 -5.83 29.95
N GLN A 297 -21.42 -5.95 31.24
CA GLN A 297 -21.22 -4.85 32.19
C GLN A 297 -19.74 -4.54 32.41
N ARG A 298 -18.90 -5.57 32.59
CA ARG A 298 -17.44 -5.36 32.72
C ARG A 298 -16.84 -4.79 31.44
N LEU A 299 -17.38 -5.19 30.27
CA LEU A 299 -16.94 -4.67 28.98
C LEU A 299 -17.28 -3.18 28.81
N LYS A 300 -18.53 -2.78 29.13
CA LYS A 300 -18.95 -1.37 29.18
C LYS A 300 -18.07 -0.55 30.13
N ASN A 301 -17.89 -1.02 31.36
CA ASN A 301 -17.07 -0.34 32.36
C ASN A 301 -15.61 -0.19 31.87
N SER A 302 -15.02 -1.24 31.28
CA SER A 302 -13.66 -1.17 30.75
C SER A 302 -13.53 -0.14 29.63
N PHE A 303 -14.52 -0.05 28.75
CA PHE A 303 -14.54 0.95 27.68
C PHE A 303 -14.56 2.37 28.26
N VAL A 304 -15.51 2.68 29.14
CA VAL A 304 -15.64 4.03 29.72
C VAL A 304 -14.39 4.40 30.53
N CYS A 305 -13.85 3.49 31.33
CA CYS A 305 -12.62 3.74 32.09
C CYS A 305 -11.39 3.95 31.19
N ASN A 306 -11.25 3.19 30.10
CA ASN A 306 -10.15 3.39 29.15
C ASN A 306 -10.28 4.76 28.46
N LEU A 307 -11.50 5.13 28.04
CA LEU A 307 -11.74 6.42 27.39
C LEU A 307 -11.49 7.60 28.35
N LEU A 308 -11.95 7.49 29.59
CA LEU A 308 -11.66 8.45 30.66
C LEU A 308 -10.16 8.60 30.91
N SER A 309 -9.44 7.47 30.98
CA SER A 309 -7.99 7.49 31.17
C SER A 309 -7.29 8.25 30.05
N TRP A 310 -7.66 8.03 28.79
CA TRP A 310 -7.07 8.75 27.67
C TRP A 310 -7.47 10.23 27.65
N ALA A 311 -8.71 10.52 28.05
CA ALA A 311 -9.17 11.88 28.18
C ALA A 311 -8.36 12.68 29.21
N ASN A 312 -8.15 12.10 30.40
CA ASN A 312 -7.37 12.72 31.47
C ASN A 312 -5.87 12.83 31.13
N SER A 313 -5.31 11.90 30.35
CA SER A 313 -3.88 11.92 30.02
C SER A 313 -3.52 12.87 28.88
N SER A 314 -4.42 13.11 27.92
CA SER A 314 -4.02 13.74 26.65
C SER A 314 -5.04 14.72 26.07
N ILE A 315 -6.23 14.85 26.66
CA ILE A 315 -7.34 15.61 26.06
C ILE A 315 -7.76 16.79 26.94
N VAL A 316 -8.03 16.54 28.22
CA VAL A 316 -8.57 17.52 29.17
C VAL A 316 -7.46 18.05 30.07
N VAL A 317 -7.56 19.32 30.48
CA VAL A 317 -6.66 19.92 31.46
C VAL A 317 -7.23 19.66 32.86
N GLY A 318 -6.64 18.73 33.59
CA GLY A 318 -7.06 18.34 34.95
C GLY A 318 -7.86 17.03 35.01
N PRO A 319 -7.83 16.31 36.15
CA PRO A 319 -8.46 15.00 36.27
C PRO A 319 -9.99 15.12 36.38
N LEU A 320 -10.71 14.46 35.48
CA LEU A 320 -12.15 14.26 35.60
C LEU A 320 -12.44 13.00 36.43
N SER A 321 -13.43 13.10 37.33
CA SER A 321 -14.08 11.92 37.90
C SER A 321 -14.93 11.22 36.83
N LEU A 322 -15.27 9.94 37.03
CA LEU A 322 -16.11 9.20 36.09
C LEU A 322 -17.46 9.88 35.85
N PHE A 323 -18.08 10.41 36.92
CA PHE A 323 -19.36 11.10 36.86
C PHE A 323 -19.26 12.38 36.02
N ASN A 324 -18.30 13.25 36.36
CA ASN A 324 -18.09 14.51 35.65
C ASN A 324 -17.70 14.30 34.20
N PHE A 325 -17.03 13.19 33.88
CA PHE A 325 -16.65 12.84 32.53
C PHE A 325 -17.83 12.45 31.65
N VAL A 326 -18.78 11.66 32.18
CA VAL A 326 -19.99 11.28 31.44
C VAL A 326 -20.85 12.51 31.17
N ASP A 327 -21.03 13.37 32.18
CA ASP A 327 -21.76 14.64 32.03
C ASP A 327 -21.05 15.58 31.04
N TRP A 328 -19.72 15.65 31.11
CA TRP A 328 -18.91 16.42 30.17
C TRP A 328 -19.14 15.94 28.73
N LEU A 329 -19.01 14.64 28.44
CA LEU A 329 -19.26 14.09 27.11
C LEU A 329 -20.67 14.40 26.58
N GLY A 330 -21.68 14.42 27.45
CA GLY A 330 -23.06 14.75 27.07
C GLY A 330 -23.30 16.24 26.79
N SER A 331 -22.36 17.13 27.12
CA SER A 331 -22.47 18.58 26.96
C SER A 331 -22.00 19.12 25.59
N CYS A 332 -21.76 18.21 24.63
CA CYS A 332 -21.20 18.47 23.29
C CYS A 332 -21.93 19.51 22.43
#